data_AF-A0A966QYA3-F1
#
_entry.id   AF-A0A966QYA3-F1
#
_cell.length_a   1.000
_cell.length_b   1.000
_cell.length_c   1.000
_cell.angle_alpha   90.00
_cell.angle_beta   90.00
_cell.angle_gamma   90.00
#
_symmetry.space_group_name_H-M   'P 1'
#
loop_
_entity.id
_entity.type
_entity.pdbx_description
1 polymer ?
#
loop_
_entity_poly.entity_id
_entity_poly.type
_entity_poly.pdbx_seq_one_letter_code
_entity_poly.pdbx_strand_id
1 'polypeptide(L)'
;LKEIKEYADDLRNQNIEFPEIVGPELVEYDLGNIRQLYIQTLEKLTDTENGFNGARYQSASYIKDRDTFIEKYGDFFDDSDLKTAQANLAFFMRRLLVQRFESSKYAFQTTLDNMIRSHEIILKWWDKGYVPIRKKEGLIDPDELEEFDSIDAINDLIESGEEIDAEAIKKVALTIPRDLFEDTFALLVKDDLALLEEIKHSWFSNGITGDDPKQVRTEQKIRELLDENPNRKIVIFSGYADTAEYVAKNLREHGLDRTLLYTGSSTNELKKVVSENFDASYDGDHKNDYDIVVATDALSEGFNLHRAGIVINYDIPYNPTRVVQRIGRINRINQKMFDKIYIYNFFPTDVGEGVANVKGISTLKMLLINNIVGSDTRTLTPDEDLKSYFKSTYNDADSANSERSWDNEYRNIYNAVKHDHNLLKEVLNIPERTRIVRNGRPNNVSISFARRGNGILFALAGEYDSEAEIVSPEFVLPYFKASSDEKSHEGDAALDSKFEILRKRITAPHPLPKIQGRRADALKIIEALKEVYSPERNYLTDLYDAIREFDDLSNGELKYIAQIRLDENNLGEAVHELRQKFTPHYLGVIKEKAEAIDSVSEIIMFTEDLRK
;
A
#
# COMPACT_ATOMS: atom_id res chain seq x y z
N LEU A 1 18.32 -10.61 4.42
CA LEU A 1 18.99 -11.64 3.54
C LEU A 1 20.28 -12.28 4.11
N LYS A 2 21.24 -11.52 4.69
CA LYS A 2 22.55 -12.05 5.15
C LYS A 2 22.51 -13.04 6.32
N GLU A 3 21.39 -13.13 7.04
CA GLU A 3 21.20 -14.03 8.18
C GLU A 3 20.68 -15.42 7.78
N ILE A 4 20.25 -15.59 6.52
CA ILE A 4 19.78 -16.87 5.99
C ILE A 4 20.96 -17.51 5.27
N LYS A 5 21.46 -18.61 5.83
CA LYS A 5 22.73 -19.23 5.43
C LYS A 5 22.78 -19.60 3.94
N GLU A 6 21.70 -20.14 3.39
CA GLU A 6 21.59 -20.49 1.95
C GLU A 6 21.66 -19.27 1.03
N TYR A 7 20.97 -18.18 1.37
CA TYR A 7 21.04 -16.94 0.58
C TYR A 7 22.40 -16.25 0.70
N ALA A 8 23.03 -16.30 1.87
CA ALA A 8 24.37 -15.76 2.07
C ALA A 8 25.43 -16.53 1.24
N ASP A 9 25.29 -17.84 1.11
CA ASP A 9 26.20 -18.67 0.31
C ASP A 9 25.94 -18.53 -1.20
N ASP A 10 24.68 -18.36 -1.64
CA ASP A 10 24.35 -18.03 -3.03
C ASP A 10 24.87 -16.65 -3.44
N LEU A 11 24.73 -15.63 -2.58
CA LEU A 11 25.29 -14.29 -2.81
C LEU A 11 26.82 -14.30 -2.90
N ARG A 12 27.49 -15.13 -2.07
CA ARG A 12 28.96 -15.33 -2.16
C ARG A 12 29.35 -16.01 -3.47
N ASN A 13 28.61 -17.02 -3.91
CA ASN A 13 28.88 -17.73 -5.16
C ASN A 13 28.68 -16.83 -6.39
N GLN A 14 27.75 -15.88 -6.32
CA GLN A 14 27.51 -14.90 -7.38
C GLN A 14 28.38 -13.64 -7.27
N ASN A 15 29.23 -13.56 -6.24
CA ASN A 15 30.08 -12.40 -5.92
C ASN A 15 29.27 -11.08 -5.78
N ILE A 16 28.05 -11.19 -5.25
CA ILE A 16 27.10 -10.09 -5.05
C ILE A 16 27.26 -9.56 -3.62
N GLU A 17 27.72 -8.32 -3.49
CA GLU A 17 27.82 -7.63 -2.20
C GLU A 17 26.87 -6.44 -2.11
N PHE A 18 26.09 -6.39 -1.04
CA PHE A 18 25.24 -5.24 -0.72
C PHE A 18 25.97 -4.24 0.17
N PRO A 19 25.90 -2.93 -0.13
CA PRO A 19 26.27 -1.89 0.82
C PRO A 19 25.41 -2.00 2.08
N GLU A 20 26.00 -1.72 3.23
CA GLU A 20 25.28 -1.54 4.49
C GLU A 20 24.54 -0.21 4.44
N ILE A 21 23.22 -0.22 4.64
CA ILE A 21 22.46 1.02 4.79
C ILE A 21 22.58 1.47 6.24
N VAL A 22 23.14 2.67 6.45
CA VAL A 22 23.33 3.29 7.75
C VAL A 22 22.38 4.47 7.86
N GLY A 23 21.43 4.40 8.79
CA GLY A 23 20.40 5.42 8.98
C GLY A 23 19.00 4.81 9.09
N PRO A 24 17.95 5.65 8.98
CA PRO A 24 18.01 7.08 8.74
C PRO A 24 18.43 7.83 10.01
N GLU A 25 19.30 8.83 9.86
CA GLU A 25 19.55 9.83 10.90
C GLU A 25 18.54 10.97 10.72
N LEU A 26 17.86 11.35 11.81
CA LEU A 26 16.98 12.51 11.78
C LEU A 26 17.81 13.78 11.84
N VAL A 27 17.60 14.65 10.88
CA VAL A 27 18.19 15.98 10.87
C VAL A 27 17.14 16.97 11.36
N GLU A 28 17.29 17.35 12.62
CA GLU A 28 16.46 18.37 13.26
C GLU A 28 17.06 19.76 13.04
N TYR A 29 16.19 20.77 13.01
CA TYR A 29 16.54 22.18 12.92
C TYR A 29 15.75 22.99 13.95
N ASP A 30 16.38 24.01 14.51
CA ASP A 30 15.74 24.90 15.49
C ASP A 30 15.06 26.07 14.79
N LEU A 31 13.78 26.30 15.09
CA LEU A 31 13.02 27.44 14.60
C LEU A 31 13.41 28.76 15.31
N GLY A 32 14.13 28.72 16.42
CA GLY A 32 14.64 29.90 17.10
C GLY A 32 13.55 30.98 17.32
N ASN A 33 13.78 32.17 16.77
CA ASN A 33 12.89 33.32 16.91
C ASN A 33 11.59 33.23 16.08
N ILE A 34 11.53 32.38 15.06
CA ILE A 34 10.32 32.21 14.24
C ILE A 34 9.35 31.19 14.81
N ARG A 35 9.73 30.45 15.87
CA ARG A 35 8.89 29.40 16.47
C ARG A 35 7.49 29.86 16.86
N GLN A 36 7.35 31.03 17.47
CA GLN A 36 6.04 31.52 17.90
C GLN A 36 5.16 31.89 16.70
N LEU A 37 5.75 32.55 15.70
CA LEU A 37 5.07 32.89 14.45
C LEU A 37 4.65 31.63 13.69
N TYR A 38 5.48 30.60 13.73
CA TYR A 38 5.22 29.28 13.17
C TYR A 38 3.99 28.60 13.79
N ILE A 39 3.95 28.51 15.13
CA ILE A 39 2.80 27.97 15.88
C ILE A 39 1.52 28.72 15.48
N GLN A 40 1.54 30.05 15.58
CA GLN A 40 0.37 30.89 15.27
C GLN A 40 -0.11 30.72 13.84
N THR A 41 0.82 30.54 12.89
CA THR A 41 0.47 30.34 11.47
C THR A 41 -0.18 28.98 11.27
N LEU A 42 0.35 27.92 11.87
CA LEU A 42 -0.26 26.59 11.81
C LEU A 42 -1.65 26.54 12.44
N GLU A 43 -1.83 27.17 13.61
CA GLU A 43 -3.14 27.31 14.25
C GLU A 43 -4.13 27.99 13.31
N LYS A 44 -3.76 29.13 12.72
CA LYS A 44 -4.59 29.85 11.73
C LYS A 44 -4.93 29.02 10.49
N LEU A 45 -4.00 28.20 10.00
CA LEU A 45 -4.24 27.38 8.82
C LEU A 45 -5.11 26.15 9.10
N THR A 46 -5.20 25.70 10.36
CA THR A 46 -5.78 24.39 10.69
C THR A 46 -6.95 24.42 11.66
N ASP A 47 -7.17 25.54 12.35
CA ASP A 47 -8.37 25.78 13.13
C ASP A 47 -9.62 25.63 12.23
N THR A 48 -10.50 24.72 12.64
CA THR A 48 -11.75 24.42 11.92
C THR A 48 -12.85 25.44 12.16
N GLU A 49 -12.76 26.26 13.20
CA GLU A 49 -13.78 27.26 13.56
C GLU A 49 -13.42 28.67 13.10
N ASN A 50 -12.16 29.10 13.26
CA ASN A 50 -11.71 30.46 12.93
C ASN A 50 -10.52 30.52 11.96
N GLY A 51 -10.13 29.37 11.39
CA GLY A 51 -9.00 29.27 10.48
C GLY A 51 -9.39 29.36 9.00
N PHE A 52 -8.50 28.89 8.14
CA PHE A 52 -8.68 28.90 6.69
C PHE A 52 -9.85 28.00 6.24
N ASN A 53 -10.93 28.59 5.72
CA ASN A 53 -12.15 27.88 5.31
C ASN A 53 -11.99 27.13 3.97
N GLY A 54 -11.12 27.62 3.10
CA GLY A 54 -10.96 27.10 1.74
C GLY A 54 -12.18 27.33 0.86
N ALA A 55 -12.95 28.39 1.13
CA ALA A 55 -14.26 28.61 0.50
C ALA A 55 -14.18 28.66 -1.04
N ARG A 56 -13.11 29.27 -1.60
CA ARG A 56 -12.82 29.31 -3.05
C ARG A 56 -12.86 27.93 -3.70
N TYR A 57 -12.38 26.90 -2.99
CA TYR A 57 -12.24 25.54 -3.51
C TYR A 57 -13.50 24.70 -3.35
N GLN A 58 -14.48 25.19 -2.57
CA GLN A 58 -15.74 24.51 -2.28
C GLN A 58 -16.99 25.35 -2.54
N SER A 59 -16.97 26.13 -3.62
CA SER A 59 -18.11 26.92 -4.10
C SER A 59 -19.46 26.16 -4.13
N ALA A 60 -19.46 24.87 -4.49
CA ALA A 60 -20.66 24.04 -4.57
C ALA A 60 -21.33 23.80 -3.20
N SER A 61 -20.59 23.93 -2.09
CA SER A 61 -21.13 23.85 -0.75
C SER A 61 -22.07 25.02 -0.41
N TYR A 62 -22.01 26.11 -1.18
CA TYR A 62 -22.75 27.35 -0.93
C TYR A 62 -23.88 27.60 -1.94
N ILE A 63 -24.33 26.57 -2.67
CA ILE A 63 -25.46 26.67 -3.59
C ILE A 63 -26.78 26.66 -2.78
N LYS A 64 -27.63 27.68 -2.97
CA LYS A 64 -28.90 27.86 -2.24
C LYS A 64 -29.94 26.79 -2.55
N ASP A 65 -30.15 26.53 -3.83
CA ASP A 65 -31.19 25.63 -4.35
C ASP A 65 -30.53 24.56 -5.21
N ARG A 66 -30.28 23.41 -4.57
CA ARG A 66 -29.61 22.27 -5.18
C ARG A 66 -30.46 21.66 -6.30
N ASP A 67 -31.78 21.65 -6.17
CA ASP A 67 -32.67 21.03 -7.16
C ASP A 67 -32.67 21.87 -8.45
N THR A 68 -32.79 23.19 -8.33
CA THR A 68 -32.69 24.10 -9.49
C THR A 68 -31.29 24.07 -10.13
N PHE A 69 -30.24 23.89 -9.32
CA PHE A 69 -28.87 23.74 -9.83
C PHE A 69 -28.70 22.45 -10.64
N ILE A 70 -29.18 21.32 -10.11
CA ILE A 70 -29.13 20.02 -10.79
C ILE A 70 -29.99 20.04 -12.05
N GLU A 71 -31.17 20.65 -12.03
CA GLU A 71 -32.04 20.74 -13.22
C GLU A 71 -31.36 21.52 -14.36
N LYS A 72 -30.63 22.59 -14.06
CA LYS A 72 -29.98 23.44 -15.08
C LYS A 72 -28.59 22.98 -15.50
N TYR A 73 -27.84 22.39 -14.57
CA TYR A 73 -26.41 22.11 -14.77
C TYR A 73 -26.01 20.67 -14.50
N GLY A 74 -26.93 19.81 -14.03
CA GLY A 74 -26.66 18.42 -13.66
C GLY A 74 -26.10 17.59 -14.81
N ASP A 75 -26.53 17.81 -16.04
CA ASP A 75 -25.98 17.11 -17.23
C ASP A 75 -24.48 17.37 -17.47
N PHE A 76 -23.90 18.41 -16.85
CA PHE A 76 -22.48 18.74 -16.95
C PHE A 76 -21.62 18.14 -15.82
N PHE A 77 -22.23 17.48 -14.83
CA PHE A 77 -21.58 16.89 -13.65
C PHE A 77 -22.11 15.46 -13.42
N ASP A 78 -21.27 14.41 -13.53
CA ASP A 78 -21.70 12.99 -13.38
C ASP A 78 -22.25 12.65 -11.97
N ASP A 79 -22.98 11.52 -11.87
CA ASP A 79 -23.72 10.99 -10.70
C ASP A 79 -22.85 10.54 -9.49
N SER A 80 -21.88 11.37 -9.10
CA SER A 80 -21.25 11.35 -7.76
C SER A 80 -20.81 12.76 -7.34
N ASP A 81 -21.49 13.24 -6.29
CA ASP A 81 -21.39 14.46 -5.49
C ASP A 81 -20.21 15.44 -5.77
N LEU A 82 -20.40 16.40 -6.70
CA LEU A 82 -19.53 17.59 -6.93
C LEU A 82 -19.10 18.28 -5.62
N LYS A 83 -20.02 18.30 -4.64
CA LYS A 83 -19.77 18.85 -3.30
C LYS A 83 -18.66 18.10 -2.57
N THR A 84 -18.66 16.77 -2.64
CA THR A 84 -17.61 15.92 -2.04
C THR A 84 -16.26 16.13 -2.72
N ALA A 85 -16.24 16.18 -4.05
CA ALA A 85 -15.01 16.45 -4.80
C ALA A 85 -14.39 17.81 -4.42
N GLN A 86 -15.22 18.85 -4.35
CA GLN A 86 -14.77 20.18 -3.97
C GLN A 86 -14.40 20.30 -2.48
N ALA A 87 -15.10 19.61 -1.58
CA ALA A 87 -14.73 19.54 -0.16
C ALA A 87 -13.36 18.87 0.01
N ASN A 88 -13.10 17.78 -0.72
CA ASN A 88 -11.80 17.12 -0.75
C ASN A 88 -10.71 18.05 -1.30
N LEU A 89 -11.01 18.84 -2.34
CA LEU A 89 -10.09 19.84 -2.87
C LEU A 89 -9.77 20.93 -1.83
N ALA A 90 -10.76 21.44 -1.11
CA ALA A 90 -10.54 22.42 -0.04
C ALA A 90 -9.65 21.85 1.09
N PHE A 91 -9.89 20.60 1.49
CA PHE A 91 -9.05 19.89 2.44
C PHE A 91 -7.62 19.71 1.91
N PHE A 92 -7.48 19.32 0.64
CA PHE A 92 -6.18 19.19 -0.02
C PHE A 92 -5.43 20.52 -0.05
N MET A 93 -6.07 21.63 -0.41
CA MET A 93 -5.42 22.95 -0.45
C MET A 93 -4.94 23.40 0.94
N ARG A 94 -5.71 23.11 2.00
CA ARG A 94 -5.28 23.33 3.39
C ARG A 94 -4.05 22.49 3.73
N ARG A 95 -4.07 21.20 3.41
CA ARG A 95 -2.93 20.29 3.61
C ARG A 95 -1.70 20.75 2.82
N LEU A 96 -1.89 21.18 1.58
CA LEU A 96 -0.84 21.68 0.71
C LEU A 96 -0.17 22.91 1.33
N LEU A 97 -0.92 23.89 1.83
CA LEU A 97 -0.33 25.05 2.52
C LEU A 97 0.61 24.64 3.65
N VAL A 98 0.20 23.67 4.47
CA VAL A 98 1.02 23.14 5.56
C VAL A 98 2.24 22.39 5.03
N GLN A 99 2.09 21.52 4.04
CA GLN A 99 3.22 20.81 3.41
C GLN A 99 4.26 21.77 2.83
N ARG A 100 3.79 22.84 2.20
CA ARG A 100 4.61 23.86 1.55
C ARG A 100 5.32 24.73 2.58
N PHE A 101 4.65 25.00 3.70
CA PHE A 101 5.22 25.64 4.87
C PHE A 101 6.35 24.82 5.51
N GLU A 102 6.16 23.50 5.63
CA GLU A 102 7.17 22.56 6.14
C GLU A 102 8.32 22.30 5.16
N SER A 103 8.08 22.51 3.86
CA SER A 103 9.06 22.24 2.82
C SER A 103 10.15 23.31 2.81
N SER A 104 9.80 24.57 2.48
CA SER A 104 10.72 25.70 2.60
C SER A 104 9.98 27.03 2.68
N LYS A 105 10.65 28.06 3.19
CA LYS A 105 10.12 29.42 3.23
C LYS A 105 9.73 29.94 1.83
N TYR A 106 10.54 29.64 0.81
CA TYR A 106 10.25 29.99 -0.58
C TYR A 106 9.02 29.24 -1.09
N ALA A 107 8.96 27.94 -0.83
CA ALA A 107 7.84 27.10 -1.22
C ALA A 107 6.51 27.59 -0.66
N PHE A 108 6.51 27.98 0.62
CA PHE A 108 5.37 28.57 1.29
C PHE A 108 4.95 29.91 0.68
N GLN A 109 5.91 30.80 0.42
CA GLN A 109 5.65 32.11 -0.15
C GLN A 109 4.95 31.99 -1.52
N THR A 110 5.50 31.15 -2.40
CA THR A 110 4.95 30.90 -3.72
C THR A 110 3.52 30.35 -3.64
N THR A 111 3.26 29.41 -2.71
CA THR A 111 1.90 28.88 -2.50
C THR A 111 0.94 29.96 -2.01
N LEU A 112 1.34 30.78 -1.03
CA LEU A 112 0.53 31.89 -0.53
C LEU A 112 0.20 32.90 -1.63
N ASP A 113 1.19 33.31 -2.42
CA ASP A 113 1.02 34.29 -3.49
C ASP A 113 -0.01 33.81 -4.53
N ASN A 114 0.09 32.54 -4.90
CA ASN A 114 -0.82 31.91 -5.84
C ASN A 114 -2.24 31.78 -5.28
N MET A 115 -2.38 31.38 -4.01
CA MET A 115 -3.69 31.29 -3.37
C MET A 115 -4.33 32.67 -3.22
N ILE A 116 -3.60 33.69 -2.78
CA ILE A 116 -4.06 35.08 -2.71
C ILE A 116 -4.59 35.53 -4.08
N ARG A 117 -3.79 35.36 -5.14
CA ARG A 117 -4.19 35.69 -6.52
C ARG A 117 -5.47 34.96 -6.93
N SER A 118 -5.59 33.68 -6.61
CA SER A 118 -6.82 32.91 -6.89
C SER A 118 -8.03 33.50 -6.13
N HIS A 119 -7.89 33.86 -4.86
CA HIS A 119 -8.99 34.47 -4.10
C HIS A 119 -9.38 35.84 -4.66
N GLU A 120 -8.43 36.66 -5.10
CA GLU A 120 -8.72 37.93 -5.78
C GLU A 120 -9.51 37.73 -7.08
N ILE A 121 -9.15 36.73 -7.89
CA ILE A 121 -9.82 36.48 -9.17
C ILE A 121 -11.27 36.01 -8.97
N ILE A 122 -11.56 35.14 -8.00
CA ILE A 122 -12.94 34.71 -7.75
C ILE A 122 -13.81 35.86 -7.27
N LEU A 123 -13.27 36.79 -6.49
CA LEU A 123 -14.00 37.96 -6.03
C LEU A 123 -14.31 38.90 -7.20
N LYS A 124 -13.38 39.06 -8.15
CA LYS A 124 -13.67 39.79 -9.40
C LYS A 124 -14.77 39.12 -10.22
N TRP A 125 -14.83 37.79 -10.26
CA TRP A 125 -15.93 37.05 -10.89
C TRP A 125 -17.27 37.25 -10.18
N TRP A 126 -17.25 37.20 -8.84
CA TRP A 126 -18.41 37.46 -8.02
C TRP A 126 -18.99 38.86 -8.27
N ASP A 127 -18.13 39.88 -8.37
CA ASP A 127 -18.52 41.26 -8.68
C ASP A 127 -19.10 41.40 -10.10
N LYS A 128 -18.66 40.56 -11.05
CA LYS A 128 -19.25 40.44 -12.39
C LYS A 128 -20.58 39.67 -12.41
N GLY A 129 -21.00 39.08 -11.29
CA GLY A 129 -22.26 38.35 -11.16
C GLY A 129 -22.19 36.86 -11.46
N TYR A 130 -20.99 36.26 -11.50
CA TYR A 130 -20.81 34.84 -11.80
C TYR A 130 -19.81 34.16 -10.88
N VAL A 131 -19.90 32.84 -10.74
CA VAL A 131 -18.95 31.97 -10.04
C VAL A 131 -18.51 30.86 -11.00
N PRO A 132 -17.25 30.82 -11.45
CA PRO A 132 -16.75 29.72 -12.27
C PRO A 132 -16.65 28.41 -11.46
N ILE A 133 -17.26 27.34 -11.98
CA ILE A 133 -17.11 25.96 -11.48
C ILE A 133 -16.51 25.09 -12.59
N ARG A 134 -15.40 24.38 -12.31
CA ARG A 134 -14.74 23.53 -13.31
C ARG A 134 -15.65 22.39 -13.78
N LYS A 135 -15.57 22.08 -15.08
CA LYS A 135 -16.27 20.95 -15.69
C LYS A 135 -15.59 19.61 -15.32
N LYS A 136 -16.31 18.51 -15.50
CA LYS A 136 -15.89 17.12 -15.25
C LYS A 136 -14.47 16.78 -15.77
N GLU A 137 -14.15 17.20 -16.99
CA GLU A 137 -12.85 16.94 -17.65
C GLU A 137 -11.64 17.64 -16.98
N GLY A 138 -11.88 18.50 -15.99
CA GLY A 138 -10.86 19.19 -15.21
C GLY A 138 -10.98 19.00 -13.70
N LEU A 139 -11.84 18.11 -13.19
CA LEU A 139 -11.79 17.72 -11.78
C LEU A 139 -10.61 16.77 -11.59
N ILE A 140 -9.79 17.03 -10.57
CA ILE A 140 -8.57 16.26 -10.31
C ILE A 140 -8.88 15.29 -9.17
N ASP A 141 -8.46 14.03 -9.34
CA ASP A 141 -8.53 13.03 -8.27
C ASP A 141 -7.56 13.43 -7.14
N PRO A 142 -7.98 13.44 -5.85
CA PRO A 142 -7.09 13.63 -4.72
C PRO A 142 -5.83 12.75 -4.72
N ASP A 143 -5.91 11.54 -5.28
CA ASP A 143 -4.75 10.63 -5.39
C ASP A 143 -3.81 11.06 -6.53
N GLU A 144 -4.33 11.61 -7.63
CA GLU A 144 -3.52 12.22 -8.70
C GLU A 144 -2.85 13.51 -8.23
N LEU A 145 -3.48 14.25 -7.31
CA LEU A 145 -2.92 15.50 -6.74
C LEU A 145 -1.59 15.28 -6.00
N GLU A 146 -1.32 14.07 -5.50
CA GLU A 146 -0.06 13.70 -4.84
C GLU A 146 1.10 13.44 -5.84
N GLU A 147 0.83 13.40 -7.15
CA GLU A 147 1.83 13.18 -8.21
C GLU A 147 2.34 14.48 -8.86
N PHE A 148 1.72 15.63 -8.56
CA PHE A 148 2.16 16.90 -9.16
C PHE A 148 3.41 17.45 -8.46
N ASP A 149 4.55 17.33 -9.15
CA ASP A 149 5.85 17.86 -8.74
C ASP A 149 5.94 19.40 -8.79
N SER A 150 4.95 20.11 -9.36
CA SER A 150 4.95 21.58 -9.50
C SER A 150 3.58 22.21 -9.24
N ILE A 151 3.59 23.34 -8.54
CA ILE A 151 2.40 24.15 -8.25
C ILE A 151 1.90 24.88 -9.50
N ASP A 152 2.78 25.20 -10.45
CA ASP A 152 2.39 25.83 -11.70
C ASP A 152 1.47 24.92 -12.51
N ALA A 153 1.67 23.60 -12.47
CA ALA A 153 0.70 22.65 -13.04
C ALA A 153 -0.67 22.76 -12.35
N ILE A 154 -0.71 22.94 -11.02
CA ILE A 154 -1.94 23.11 -10.24
C ILE A 154 -2.60 24.48 -10.50
N ASN A 155 -1.83 25.53 -10.81
CA ASN A 155 -2.33 26.90 -11.04
C ASN A 155 -2.64 27.24 -12.49
N ASP A 156 -1.94 26.64 -13.45
CA ASP A 156 -2.32 26.63 -14.87
C ASP A 156 -3.70 25.98 -15.05
N LEU A 157 -4.06 25.09 -14.11
CA LEU A 157 -5.39 24.50 -13.96
C LEU A 157 -6.41 25.44 -13.27
N ILE A 158 -6.00 26.56 -12.65
CA ILE A 158 -6.84 27.45 -11.82
C ILE A 158 -7.14 28.81 -12.47
N GLU A 159 -6.22 29.47 -13.18
CA GLU A 159 -6.50 30.67 -14.00
C GLU A 159 -5.19 31.19 -14.64
N SER A 160 -4.90 30.79 -15.89
CA SER A 160 -3.80 31.36 -16.66
C SER A 160 -4.20 32.73 -17.25
N GLY A 161 -4.01 33.79 -16.47
CA GLY A 161 -4.14 35.17 -16.96
C GLY A 161 -4.11 36.24 -15.87
N GLU A 162 -3.48 37.39 -16.16
CA GLU A 162 -3.68 38.63 -15.40
C GLU A 162 -5.03 39.30 -15.74
N GLU A 163 -5.61 38.94 -16.88
CA GLU A 163 -6.91 39.40 -17.36
C GLU A 163 -7.94 38.26 -17.35
N ILE A 164 -9.16 38.59 -16.95
CA ILE A 164 -10.29 37.66 -16.97
C ILE A 164 -10.70 37.43 -18.43
N ASP A 165 -10.06 36.46 -19.10
CA ASP A 165 -10.51 35.98 -20.40
C ASP A 165 -11.70 35.04 -20.22
N ALA A 166 -12.90 35.62 -20.33
CA ALA A 166 -14.16 34.90 -20.24
C ALA A 166 -14.31 33.80 -21.31
N GLU A 167 -13.59 33.89 -22.43
CA GLU A 167 -13.66 32.93 -23.53
C GLU A 167 -12.73 31.73 -23.28
N ALA A 168 -11.57 31.95 -22.64
CA ALA A 168 -10.69 30.88 -22.17
C ALA A 168 -11.31 30.08 -21.02
N ILE A 169 -11.92 30.76 -20.05
CA ILE A 169 -12.52 30.11 -18.86
C ILE A 169 -13.73 29.24 -19.24
N LYS A 170 -14.55 29.65 -20.22
CA LYS A 170 -15.68 28.83 -20.73
C LYS A 170 -15.26 27.47 -21.29
N LYS A 171 -13.99 27.29 -21.69
CA LYS A 171 -13.48 26.00 -22.15
C LYS A 171 -13.36 25.01 -20.99
N VAL A 172 -12.90 25.48 -19.83
CA VAL A 172 -12.51 24.63 -18.68
C VAL A 172 -13.53 24.66 -17.53
N ALA A 173 -14.35 25.71 -17.44
CA ALA A 173 -15.32 25.93 -16.38
C ALA A 173 -16.68 26.43 -16.91
N LEU A 174 -17.72 26.20 -16.12
CA LEU A 174 -19.05 26.80 -16.29
C LEU A 174 -19.15 28.04 -15.40
N THR A 175 -19.54 29.17 -15.98
CA THR A 175 -19.82 30.40 -15.24
C THR A 175 -21.25 30.36 -14.72
N ILE A 176 -21.40 30.16 -13.41
CA ILE A 176 -22.71 29.98 -12.78
C ILE A 176 -23.19 31.32 -12.21
N PRO A 177 -24.44 31.74 -12.46
CA PRO A 177 -24.96 32.99 -11.93
C PRO A 177 -24.87 33.08 -10.40
N ARG A 178 -24.40 34.23 -9.90
CA ARG A 178 -24.21 34.53 -8.46
C ARG A 178 -25.48 34.30 -7.63
N ASP A 179 -26.66 34.54 -8.19
CA ASP A 179 -27.95 34.41 -7.51
C ASP A 179 -28.22 33.00 -6.98
N LEU A 180 -27.59 31.99 -7.56
CA LEU A 180 -27.67 30.59 -7.12
C LEU A 180 -26.79 30.29 -5.88
N PHE A 181 -25.92 31.21 -5.47
CA PHE A 181 -25.03 31.04 -4.32
C PHE A 181 -25.50 31.88 -3.12
N GLU A 182 -25.20 31.40 -1.92
CA GLU A 182 -25.32 32.16 -0.68
C GLU A 182 -24.34 33.34 -0.65
N ASP A 183 -24.78 34.50 -0.14
CA ASP A 183 -23.90 35.66 0.01
C ASP A 183 -22.77 35.40 1.02
N THR A 184 -22.92 34.38 1.88
CA THR A 184 -21.90 33.85 2.79
C THR A 184 -20.65 33.36 2.06
N PHE A 185 -20.78 32.88 0.81
CA PHE A 185 -19.64 32.43 -0.01
C PHE A 185 -18.60 33.54 -0.18
N ALA A 186 -19.02 34.72 -0.66
CA ALA A 186 -18.10 35.82 -0.91
C ALA A 186 -17.55 36.44 0.38
N LEU A 187 -18.27 36.33 1.50
CA LEU A 187 -17.77 36.74 2.82
C LEU A 187 -16.63 35.82 3.26
N LEU A 188 -16.83 34.50 3.22
CA LEU A 188 -15.80 33.54 3.63
C LEU A 188 -14.57 33.57 2.70
N VAL A 189 -14.76 33.81 1.41
CA VAL A 189 -13.62 34.01 0.48
C VAL A 189 -12.83 35.27 0.83
N LYS A 190 -13.48 36.35 1.27
CA LYS A 190 -12.80 37.58 1.72
C LYS A 190 -12.08 37.35 3.05
N ASP A 191 -12.68 36.59 3.96
CA ASP A 191 -12.06 36.23 5.24
C ASP A 191 -10.81 35.37 5.02
N ASP A 192 -10.90 34.35 4.15
CA ASP A 192 -9.76 33.54 3.73
C ASP A 192 -8.65 34.38 3.07
N LEU A 193 -9.01 35.31 2.18
CA LEU A 193 -8.05 36.22 1.54
C LEU A 193 -7.33 37.09 2.58
N ALA A 194 -8.08 37.73 3.48
CA ALA A 194 -7.50 38.57 4.53
C ALA A 194 -6.57 37.78 5.45
N LEU A 195 -6.92 36.54 5.78
CA LEU A 195 -6.08 35.63 6.57
C LEU A 195 -4.77 35.30 5.85
N LEU A 196 -4.84 34.94 4.56
CA LEU A 196 -3.66 34.62 3.76
C LEU A 196 -2.72 35.84 3.60
N GLU A 197 -3.29 37.04 3.38
CA GLU A 197 -2.54 38.30 3.33
C GLU A 197 -1.88 38.64 4.66
N GLU A 198 -2.58 38.44 5.79
CA GLU A 198 -2.03 38.65 7.13
C GLU A 198 -0.85 37.71 7.40
N ILE A 199 -0.98 36.44 7.05
CA ILE A 199 0.09 35.43 7.17
C ILE A 199 1.28 35.86 6.30
N LYS A 200 1.05 36.19 5.02
CA LYS A 200 2.11 36.66 4.11
C LYS A 200 2.83 37.89 4.66
N HIS A 201 2.08 38.88 5.17
CA HIS A 201 2.67 40.08 5.75
C HIS A 201 3.55 39.75 6.96
N SER A 202 3.05 38.91 7.86
CA SER A 202 3.74 38.51 9.08
C SER A 202 5.07 37.80 8.80
N TRP A 203 5.11 36.95 7.76
CA TRP A 203 6.29 36.19 7.38
C TRP A 203 7.30 36.97 6.53
N PHE A 204 6.83 37.76 5.56
CA PHE A 204 7.70 38.26 4.49
C PHE A 204 7.93 39.77 4.52
N SER A 205 7.12 40.55 5.24
CA SER A 205 7.26 42.01 5.25
C SER A 205 8.11 42.56 6.40
N ASN A 206 8.21 41.85 7.52
CA ASN A 206 8.78 42.39 8.75
C ASN A 206 10.28 42.08 8.94
N GLY A 207 10.92 41.33 8.04
CA GLY A 207 12.34 40.92 8.16
C GLY A 207 12.65 39.98 9.33
N ILE A 208 11.67 39.67 10.17
CA ILE A 208 11.76 38.84 11.38
C ILE A 208 12.20 37.40 11.05
N THR A 209 11.83 36.92 9.87
CA THR A 209 11.95 35.50 9.53
C THR A 209 13.35 35.07 9.09
N GLY A 210 14.25 36.01 8.78
CA GLY A 210 15.64 35.70 8.43
C GLY A 210 15.82 34.63 7.35
N ASP A 211 16.91 33.87 7.46
CA ASP A 211 17.19 32.68 6.64
C ASP A 211 16.32 31.50 7.07
N ASP A 212 16.01 30.60 6.14
CA ASP A 212 15.23 29.39 6.40
C ASP A 212 16.06 28.42 7.29
N PRO A 213 15.65 28.13 8.54
CA PRO A 213 16.45 27.31 9.45
C PRO A 213 16.74 25.91 8.93
N LYS A 214 15.82 25.35 8.15
CA LYS A 214 15.99 24.02 7.54
C LYS A 214 17.03 24.05 6.43
N GLN A 215 17.03 25.11 5.62
CA GLN A 215 18.06 25.33 4.60
C GLN A 215 19.44 25.54 5.25
N VAL A 216 19.52 26.35 6.31
CA VAL A 216 20.77 26.57 7.06
C VAL A 216 21.29 25.26 7.63
N ARG A 217 20.42 24.44 8.23
CA ARG A 217 20.80 23.13 8.76
C ARG A 217 21.24 22.17 7.65
N THR A 218 20.59 22.20 6.49
CA THR A 218 20.96 21.41 5.30
C THR A 218 22.36 21.75 4.84
N GLU A 219 22.68 23.04 4.70
CA GLU A 219 24.02 23.51 4.35
C GLU A 219 25.08 23.06 5.36
N GLN A 220 24.80 23.22 6.65
CA GLN A 220 25.71 22.77 7.70
C GLN A 220 25.96 21.27 7.61
N LYS A 221 24.89 20.46 7.46
CA LYS A 221 25.00 19.01 7.38
C LYS A 221 25.79 18.56 6.14
N ILE A 222 25.58 19.21 5.00
CA ILE A 222 26.34 18.91 3.77
C ILE A 222 27.83 19.20 3.97
N ARG A 223 28.19 20.32 4.62
CA ARG A 223 29.59 20.64 4.92
C ARG A 223 30.20 19.60 5.85
N GLU A 224 29.51 19.21 6.93
CA GLU A 224 29.94 18.14 7.83
C GLU A 224 30.26 16.85 7.03
N LEU A 225 29.37 16.46 6.13
CA LEU A 225 29.51 15.24 5.33
C LEU A 225 30.64 15.31 4.29
N LEU A 226 30.82 16.47 3.65
CA LEU A 226 31.91 16.68 2.69
C LEU A 226 33.28 16.81 3.39
N ASP A 227 33.32 17.36 4.61
CA ASP A 227 34.53 17.41 5.42
C ASP A 227 34.94 16.00 5.88
N GLU A 228 33.98 15.13 6.21
CA GLU A 228 34.21 13.73 6.53
C GLU A 228 34.70 12.92 5.30
N ASN A 229 34.11 13.16 4.13
CA ASN A 229 34.52 12.49 2.89
C ASN A 229 34.24 13.36 1.64
N PRO A 230 35.24 14.10 1.14
CA PRO A 230 35.08 15.01 0.00
C PRO A 230 34.70 14.33 -1.32
N ASN A 231 34.96 13.02 -1.45
CA ASN A 231 34.70 12.26 -2.68
C ASN A 231 33.33 11.58 -2.68
N ARG A 232 32.59 11.62 -1.56
CA ARG A 232 31.32 10.93 -1.40
C ARG A 232 30.18 11.84 -1.86
N LYS A 233 29.62 11.54 -3.04
CA LYS A 233 28.54 12.34 -3.62
C LYS A 233 27.25 12.25 -2.83
N ILE A 234 26.49 13.34 -2.85
CA ILE A 234 25.25 13.53 -2.09
C ILE A 234 24.08 13.69 -3.07
N VAL A 235 22.99 12.99 -2.81
CA VAL A 235 21.71 13.19 -3.50
C VAL A 235 20.72 13.79 -2.50
N ILE A 236 20.12 14.92 -2.86
CA ILE A 236 19.10 15.62 -2.07
C ILE A 236 17.77 15.49 -2.81
N PHE A 237 16.78 14.90 -2.15
CA PHE A 237 15.43 14.78 -2.70
C PHE A 237 14.47 15.76 -2.03
N SER A 238 13.71 16.48 -2.84
CA SER A 238 12.54 17.25 -2.42
C SER A 238 11.29 16.75 -3.14
N GLY A 239 10.12 16.89 -2.50
CA GLY A 239 8.84 16.56 -3.13
C GLY A 239 8.40 17.56 -4.21
N TYR A 240 9.02 18.73 -4.27
CA TYR A 240 8.57 19.81 -5.16
C TYR A 240 9.72 20.45 -5.93
N ALA A 241 9.48 20.77 -7.20
CA ALA A 241 10.49 21.31 -8.11
C ALA A 241 11.02 22.68 -7.69
N ASP A 242 10.13 23.56 -7.25
CA ASP A 242 10.46 24.91 -6.79
C ASP A 242 11.23 24.91 -5.46
N THR A 243 10.96 23.96 -4.55
CA THR A 243 11.81 23.71 -3.38
C THR A 243 13.19 23.22 -3.82
N ALA A 244 13.28 22.27 -4.75
CA ALA A 244 14.56 21.78 -5.25
C ALA A 244 15.39 22.90 -5.89
N GLU A 245 14.76 23.78 -6.66
CA GLU A 245 15.36 24.98 -7.23
C GLU A 245 15.88 25.93 -6.15
N TYR A 246 15.05 26.21 -5.14
CA TYR A 246 15.43 27.05 -4.00
C TYR A 246 16.65 26.47 -3.25
N VAL A 247 16.63 25.19 -2.92
CA VAL A 247 17.74 24.51 -2.23
C VAL A 247 19.00 24.57 -3.08
N ALA A 248 18.93 24.17 -4.35
CA ALA A 248 20.09 24.16 -5.24
C ALA A 248 20.70 25.55 -5.43
N LYS A 249 19.86 26.59 -5.52
CA LYS A 249 20.30 27.98 -5.62
C LYS A 249 21.05 28.42 -4.36
N ASN A 250 20.47 28.20 -3.17
CA ASN A 250 21.10 28.58 -1.90
C ASN A 250 22.43 27.85 -1.69
N LEU A 251 22.49 26.55 -1.99
CA LEU A 251 23.73 25.78 -1.89
C LEU A 251 24.86 26.41 -2.75
N ARG A 252 24.56 26.78 -4.00
CA ARG A 252 25.53 27.45 -4.88
C ARG A 252 25.94 28.83 -4.34
N GLU A 253 24.98 29.66 -3.95
CA GLU A 253 25.25 31.01 -3.41
C GLU A 253 26.12 30.97 -2.14
N HIS A 254 26.01 29.91 -1.35
CA HIS A 254 26.85 29.68 -0.17
C HIS A 254 28.16 28.91 -0.48
N GLY A 255 28.57 28.80 -1.75
CA GLY A 255 29.88 28.26 -2.14
C GLY A 255 29.95 26.74 -2.27
N LEU A 256 28.80 26.06 -2.43
CA LEU A 256 28.71 24.68 -2.88
C LEU A 256 28.38 24.66 -4.38
N ASP A 257 29.25 25.29 -5.19
CA ASP A 257 29.04 25.54 -6.64
C ASP A 257 28.85 24.26 -7.46
N ARG A 258 29.42 23.15 -7.01
CA ARG A 258 29.36 21.82 -7.64
C ARG A 258 28.03 21.09 -7.35
N THR A 259 26.95 21.86 -7.30
CA THR A 259 25.57 21.40 -7.09
C THR A 259 24.79 21.41 -8.40
N LEU A 260 24.29 20.25 -8.81
CA LEU A 260 23.41 20.08 -9.96
C LEU A 260 21.95 20.12 -9.50
N LEU A 261 21.07 20.70 -10.31
CA LEU A 261 19.62 20.65 -10.12
C LEU A 261 19.02 19.74 -11.20
N TYR A 262 18.08 18.88 -10.84
CA TYR A 262 17.31 18.09 -11.81
C TYR A 262 15.84 17.99 -11.39
N THR A 263 14.94 18.46 -12.25
CA THR A 263 13.49 18.46 -12.03
C THR A 263 12.77 17.85 -13.24
N GLY A 264 11.46 17.62 -13.16
CA GLY A 264 10.66 17.12 -14.28
C GLY A 264 10.70 18.00 -15.55
N SER A 265 11.07 19.28 -15.43
CA SER A 265 11.24 20.22 -16.55
C SER A 265 12.66 20.22 -17.15
N SER A 266 13.57 19.40 -16.63
CA SER A 266 14.96 19.34 -17.08
C SER A 266 15.11 18.70 -18.47
N THR A 267 16.08 19.19 -19.25
CA THR A 267 16.28 18.73 -20.62
C THR A 267 17.00 17.37 -20.71
N ASN A 268 16.93 16.74 -21.88
CA ASN A 268 17.65 15.48 -22.16
C ASN A 268 19.18 15.65 -22.05
N GLU A 269 19.71 16.84 -22.27
CA GLU A 269 21.14 17.13 -22.05
C GLU A 269 21.50 17.05 -20.56
N LEU A 270 20.65 17.61 -19.68
CA LEU A 270 20.85 17.54 -18.24
C LEU A 270 20.79 16.10 -17.74
N LYS A 271 19.88 15.29 -18.31
CA LYS A 271 19.78 13.85 -18.08
C LYS A 271 21.11 13.14 -18.36
N LYS A 272 21.78 13.47 -19.47
CA LYS A 272 23.11 12.94 -19.78
C LYS A 272 24.15 13.37 -18.75
N VAL A 273 24.16 14.64 -18.33
CA VAL A 273 25.10 15.16 -17.32
C VAL A 273 24.94 14.43 -15.98
N VAL A 274 23.71 14.12 -15.56
CA VAL A 274 23.45 13.31 -14.37
C VAL A 274 24.07 11.93 -14.51
N SER A 275 23.82 11.23 -15.62
CA SER A 275 24.38 9.88 -15.85
C SER A 275 25.91 9.90 -15.86
N GLU A 276 26.54 10.87 -16.54
CA GLU A 276 28.01 11.01 -16.58
C GLU A 276 28.61 11.18 -15.18
N ASN A 277 27.92 11.83 -14.24
CA ASN A 277 28.44 12.18 -12.92
C ASN A 277 27.99 11.25 -11.77
N PHE A 278 26.80 10.67 -11.83
CA PHE A 278 26.17 9.96 -10.72
C PHE A 278 25.81 8.49 -11.02
N ASP A 279 25.82 8.06 -12.28
CA ASP A 279 25.52 6.69 -12.68
C ASP A 279 26.80 5.86 -12.86
N ALA A 280 26.91 4.74 -12.11
CA ALA A 280 28.04 3.81 -12.23
C ALA A 280 27.90 2.86 -13.43
N SER A 281 26.69 2.70 -13.95
CA SER A 281 26.37 1.88 -15.13
C SER A 281 26.41 2.65 -16.45
N TYR A 282 26.87 3.91 -16.43
CA TYR A 282 27.01 4.71 -17.64
C TYR A 282 28.15 4.17 -18.52
N ASP A 283 27.82 3.82 -19.77
CA ASP A 283 28.77 3.20 -20.73
C ASP A 283 29.85 4.15 -21.28
N GLY A 284 29.79 5.45 -20.95
CA GLY A 284 30.75 6.46 -21.41
C GLY A 284 31.75 6.89 -20.32
N ASP A 285 32.53 7.93 -20.62
CA ASP A 285 33.51 8.47 -19.66
C ASP A 285 32.80 9.09 -18.45
N HIS A 286 33.09 8.54 -17.28
CA HIS A 286 32.63 9.09 -16.01
C HIS A 286 33.28 10.45 -15.73
N LYS A 287 32.45 11.41 -15.34
CA LYS A 287 32.88 12.74 -14.90
C LYS A 287 32.77 12.91 -13.38
N ASN A 288 33.40 13.97 -12.90
CA ASN A 288 33.40 14.40 -11.51
C ASN A 288 33.26 15.92 -11.45
N ASP A 289 32.29 16.46 -12.18
CA ASP A 289 32.04 17.90 -12.25
C ASP A 289 31.16 18.37 -11.09
N TYR A 290 30.33 17.47 -10.55
CA TYR A 290 29.35 17.76 -9.50
C TYR A 290 29.51 16.82 -8.30
N ASP A 291 29.32 17.35 -7.09
CA ASP A 291 29.37 16.60 -5.83
C ASP A 291 27.97 16.37 -5.25
N ILE A 292 27.04 17.28 -5.56
CA ILE A 292 25.67 17.26 -5.06
C ILE A 292 24.71 17.27 -6.25
N VAL A 293 23.64 16.48 -6.18
CA VAL A 293 22.47 16.64 -7.05
C VAL A 293 21.22 16.85 -6.20
N VAL A 294 20.50 17.95 -6.45
CA VAL A 294 19.19 18.23 -5.88
C VAL A 294 18.13 17.84 -6.90
N ALA A 295 17.18 17.00 -6.54
CA ALA A 295 16.19 16.51 -7.47
C ALA A 295 14.79 16.28 -6.88
N THR A 296 13.80 16.29 -7.77
CA THR A 296 12.44 15.78 -7.48
C THR A 296 12.34 14.29 -7.78
N ASP A 297 11.20 13.69 -7.45
CA ASP A 297 10.92 12.28 -7.75
C ASP A 297 10.85 11.97 -9.25
N ALA A 298 10.79 12.97 -10.14
CA ALA A 298 11.01 12.79 -11.57
C ALA A 298 12.38 12.14 -11.91
N LEU A 299 13.38 12.26 -11.03
CA LEU A 299 14.65 11.52 -11.15
C LEU A 299 14.51 10.05 -10.69
N SER A 300 13.56 9.78 -9.77
CA SER A 300 13.28 8.46 -9.19
C SER A 300 12.65 7.49 -10.20
N GLU A 301 12.16 7.98 -11.34
CA GLU A 301 11.61 7.18 -12.45
C GLU A 301 12.60 7.09 -13.63
N GLY A 302 13.68 6.31 -13.46
CA GLY A 302 14.49 5.86 -14.60
C GLY A 302 15.98 6.22 -14.56
N PHE A 303 16.51 6.74 -13.45
CA PHE A 303 17.94 6.97 -13.26
C PHE A 303 18.56 6.02 -12.24
N ASN A 304 19.85 5.74 -12.42
CA ASN A 304 20.70 5.06 -11.46
C ASN A 304 21.67 6.09 -10.87
N LEU A 305 21.73 6.20 -9.54
CA LEU A 305 22.53 7.19 -8.83
C LEU A 305 23.59 6.51 -7.95
N HIS A 306 24.09 5.35 -8.38
CA HIS A 306 24.93 4.47 -7.56
C HIS A 306 26.29 5.09 -7.15
N ARG A 307 26.74 6.17 -7.81
CA ARG A 307 27.96 6.89 -7.41
C ARG A 307 27.72 7.85 -6.25
N ALA A 308 26.49 7.97 -5.76
CA ALA A 308 26.16 8.63 -4.51
C ALA A 308 26.29 7.68 -3.32
N GLY A 309 26.87 8.18 -2.23
CA GLY A 309 27.00 7.42 -0.98
C GLY A 309 26.13 7.97 0.14
N ILE A 310 25.40 9.06 -0.12
CA ILE A 310 24.57 9.77 0.85
C ILE A 310 23.26 10.17 0.19
N VAL A 311 22.16 9.93 0.90
CA VAL A 311 20.80 10.35 0.56
C VAL A 311 20.32 11.33 1.62
N ILE A 312 19.89 12.52 1.21
CA ILE A 312 19.23 13.48 2.08
C ILE A 312 17.80 13.66 1.56
N ASN A 313 16.81 13.22 2.32
CA ASN A 313 15.43 13.59 2.06
C ASN A 313 15.16 14.94 2.73
N TYR A 314 15.14 16.00 1.92
CA TYR A 314 14.82 17.34 2.37
C TYR A 314 13.34 17.43 2.79
N ASP A 315 12.47 16.74 2.06
CA ASP A 315 11.06 16.55 2.41
C ASP A 315 10.69 15.07 2.35
N ILE A 316 9.94 14.61 3.35
CA ILE A 316 9.41 13.24 3.38
C ILE A 316 8.07 13.23 2.64
N PRO A 317 7.94 12.46 1.55
CA PRO A 317 6.68 12.34 0.83
C PRO A 317 5.62 11.64 1.69
N TYR A 318 4.36 12.01 1.49
CA TYR A 318 3.20 11.40 2.16
C TYR A 318 3.00 9.92 1.80
N ASN A 319 3.40 9.54 0.59
CA ASN A 319 3.51 8.14 0.18
C ASN A 319 4.94 7.65 0.47
N PRO A 320 5.14 6.83 1.50
CA PRO A 320 6.48 6.45 1.91
C PRO A 320 7.14 5.44 0.97
N THR A 321 6.39 4.79 0.09
CA THR A 321 6.94 3.97 -1.01
C THR A 321 7.90 4.79 -1.86
N ARG A 322 7.67 6.10 -2.01
CA ARG A 322 8.57 7.01 -2.74
C ARG A 322 9.97 7.06 -2.09
N VAL A 323 10.07 7.04 -0.76
CA VAL A 323 11.39 7.03 -0.07
C VAL A 323 12.13 5.71 -0.29
N VAL A 324 11.43 4.58 -0.23
CA VAL A 324 12.00 3.26 -0.54
C VAL A 324 12.51 3.23 -1.98
N GLN A 325 11.75 3.77 -2.93
CA GLN A 325 12.15 3.88 -4.32
C GLN A 325 13.39 4.77 -4.50
N ARG A 326 13.46 5.94 -3.82
CA ARG A 326 14.65 6.83 -3.81
C ARG A 326 15.91 6.09 -3.38
N ILE A 327 15.84 5.32 -2.30
CA ILE A 327 16.96 4.51 -1.80
C ILE A 327 17.35 3.43 -2.81
N GLY A 328 16.36 2.76 -3.42
CA GLY A 328 16.58 1.75 -4.46
C GLY A 328 17.26 2.28 -5.73
N ARG A 329 17.27 3.60 -5.98
CA ARG A 329 18.03 4.22 -7.08
C ARG A 329 19.52 4.39 -6.78
N ILE A 330 19.89 4.31 -5.51
CA ILE A 330 21.27 4.47 -5.05
C ILE A 330 21.87 3.11 -4.70
N ASN A 331 21.06 2.19 -4.14
CA ASN A 331 21.46 0.84 -3.79
C ASN A 331 21.02 -0.19 -4.86
N ARG A 332 21.95 -0.70 -5.68
CA ARG A 332 21.69 -1.82 -6.60
C ARG A 332 22.66 -3.00 -6.43
N ILE A 333 22.11 -4.17 -6.74
CA ILE A 333 22.68 -5.52 -6.53
C ILE A 333 24.04 -5.72 -7.20
N ASN A 334 24.30 -5.10 -8.36
CA ASN A 334 25.36 -5.58 -9.26
C ASN A 334 26.69 -4.81 -9.20
N GLN A 335 26.78 -3.64 -8.54
CA GLN A 335 28.00 -2.84 -8.48
C GLN A 335 28.09 -2.02 -7.18
N LYS A 336 28.81 -2.54 -6.19
CA LYS A 336 29.03 -1.88 -4.90
C LYS A 336 30.10 -0.78 -5.04
N MET A 337 29.68 0.49 -5.06
CA MET A 337 30.58 1.65 -5.06
C MET A 337 31.06 2.05 -3.65
N PHE A 338 30.25 1.78 -2.63
CA PHE A 338 30.54 2.12 -1.24
C PHE A 338 30.19 0.96 -0.31
N ASP A 339 30.93 0.79 0.79
CA ASP A 339 30.58 -0.19 1.83
C ASP A 339 29.34 0.21 2.62
N LYS A 340 29.09 1.51 2.74
CA LYS A 340 28.00 2.10 3.51
C LYS A 340 27.27 3.14 2.69
N ILE A 341 25.94 3.17 2.74
CA ILE A 341 25.10 4.26 2.22
C ILE A 341 24.45 4.93 3.42
N TYR A 342 24.57 6.25 3.53
CA TYR A 342 23.98 7.02 4.64
C TYR A 342 22.67 7.66 4.22
N ILE A 343 21.64 7.57 5.07
CA ILE A 343 20.34 8.20 4.84
C ILE A 343 20.10 9.25 5.93
N TYR A 344 19.75 10.46 5.51
CA TYR A 344 19.38 11.59 6.35
C TYR A 344 17.99 12.05 6.01
N ASN A 345 17.14 12.22 7.01
CA ASN A 345 15.77 12.66 6.82
C ASN A 345 15.53 13.93 7.64
N PHE A 346 15.11 14.99 6.97
CA PHE A 346 14.60 16.16 7.65
C PHE A 346 13.18 15.88 8.13
N PHE A 347 12.93 16.16 9.41
CA PHE A 347 11.59 16.11 9.98
C PHE A 347 11.12 17.51 10.37
N PRO A 348 9.81 17.78 10.18
CA PRO A 348 9.15 18.91 10.83
C PRO A 348 9.49 18.99 12.31
N THR A 349 9.56 20.22 12.84
CA THR A 349 9.63 20.42 14.30
C THR A 349 8.39 19.85 15.00
N ASP A 350 8.51 19.57 16.31
CA ASP A 350 7.44 19.03 17.18
C ASP A 350 6.06 19.73 17.05
N VAL A 351 6.03 20.97 16.56
CA VAL A 351 4.81 21.78 16.38
C VAL A 351 4.03 21.41 15.11
N GLY A 352 4.71 21.10 13.99
CA GLY A 352 4.06 20.70 12.73
C GLY A 352 3.46 19.30 12.79
N GLU A 353 3.98 18.45 13.68
CA GLU A 353 3.61 17.04 13.84
C GLU A 353 2.15 16.85 14.30
N GLY A 354 1.68 17.65 15.27
CA GLY A 354 0.32 17.54 15.82
C GLY A 354 -0.80 17.95 14.86
N VAL A 355 -0.46 18.71 13.84
CA VAL A 355 -1.41 19.32 12.90
C VAL A 355 -1.38 18.64 11.53
N ALA A 356 -0.18 18.34 11.01
CA ALA A 356 -0.03 17.72 9.70
C ALA A 356 -0.17 16.18 9.76
N ASN A 357 -0.03 15.59 10.96
CA ASN A 357 -0.03 14.15 11.21
C ASN A 357 0.89 13.39 10.22
N VAL A 358 1.90 14.06 9.65
CA VAL A 358 2.75 13.54 8.56
C VAL A 358 3.60 12.41 9.09
N LYS A 359 4.22 12.60 10.27
CA LYS A 359 4.99 11.55 10.93
C LYS A 359 4.06 10.42 11.37
N GLY A 360 2.91 10.69 11.98
CA GLY A 360 1.93 9.66 12.37
C GLY A 360 1.39 8.84 11.19
N ILE A 361 0.92 9.49 10.12
CA ILE A 361 0.33 8.85 8.94
C ILE A 361 1.40 8.19 8.07
N SER A 362 2.55 8.82 7.82
CA SER A 362 3.63 8.19 7.07
C SER A 362 4.27 7.06 7.87
N THR A 363 4.41 7.18 9.20
CA THR A 363 4.86 6.09 10.08
C THR A 363 3.82 4.97 10.15
N LEU A 364 2.52 5.27 10.13
CA LEU A 364 1.45 4.26 10.13
C LEU A 364 1.33 3.57 8.76
N LYS A 365 1.38 4.31 7.65
CA LYS A 365 1.46 3.78 6.28
C LYS A 365 2.75 2.98 6.08
N MET A 366 3.86 3.40 6.67
CA MET A 366 5.11 2.63 6.72
C MET A 366 5.03 1.40 7.58
N LEU A 367 4.41 1.48 8.76
CA LEU A 367 4.10 0.30 9.56
C LEU A 367 3.31 -0.66 8.70
N LEU A 368 2.28 -0.21 7.98
CA LEU A 368 1.47 -1.04 7.08
C LEU A 368 2.28 -1.60 5.89
N ILE A 369 3.17 -0.82 5.24
CA ILE A 369 3.99 -1.28 4.10
C ILE A 369 5.16 -2.17 4.56
N ASN A 370 5.83 -1.86 5.66
CA ASN A 370 6.87 -2.70 6.28
C ASN A 370 6.26 -3.99 6.83
N ASN A 371 5.03 -3.93 7.34
CA ASN A 371 4.23 -5.11 7.64
C ASN A 371 3.98 -5.89 6.36
N ILE A 372 3.47 -5.28 5.28
CA ILE A 372 3.03 -5.98 4.05
C ILE A 372 4.18 -6.51 3.16
N VAL A 373 5.29 -5.77 3.05
CA VAL A 373 6.37 -5.97 2.06
C VAL A 373 7.66 -6.49 2.72
N GLY A 374 7.84 -6.32 4.03
CA GLY A 374 9.07 -6.71 4.74
C GLY A 374 10.27 -5.88 4.30
N SER A 375 10.44 -4.69 4.87
CA SER A 375 11.64 -3.88 4.63
C SER A 375 12.82 -4.40 5.46
N ASP A 376 13.91 -4.80 4.82
CA ASP A 376 15.17 -5.21 5.47
C ASP A 376 15.97 -4.01 6.06
N THR A 377 15.50 -2.76 5.89
CA THR A 377 16.24 -1.53 6.27
C THR A 377 15.34 -0.43 6.82
N ARG A 378 15.85 0.34 7.79
CA ARG A 378 15.15 1.53 8.31
C ARG A 378 15.18 2.63 7.26
N THR A 379 14.06 3.34 7.07
CA THR A 379 13.87 4.26 5.93
C THR A 379 13.47 5.67 6.35
N LEU A 380 12.58 5.84 7.33
CA LEU A 380 12.07 7.13 7.79
C LEU A 380 12.59 7.57 9.17
N THR A 381 12.56 6.72 10.20
CA THR A 381 13.02 7.10 11.56
C THR A 381 14.05 6.13 12.17
N PRO A 382 14.93 6.60 13.10
CA PRO A 382 15.91 5.76 13.79
C PRO A 382 15.25 4.69 14.69
N ASP A 383 14.08 5.03 15.23
CA ASP A 383 13.29 4.18 16.12
C ASP A 383 12.43 3.15 15.38
N GLU A 384 12.56 3.05 14.04
CA GLU A 384 11.93 1.99 13.27
C GLU A 384 12.35 0.63 13.82
N ASP A 385 11.39 -0.07 14.38
CA ASP A 385 11.56 -1.45 14.81
C ASP A 385 11.80 -2.27 13.53
N LEU A 386 13.05 -2.70 13.33
CA LEU A 386 13.46 -3.64 12.27
C LEU A 386 12.91 -5.02 12.59
N LYS A 387 11.61 -5.11 12.70
CA LYS A 387 10.88 -6.35 12.68
C LYS A 387 10.19 -6.33 11.33
N SER A 388 10.54 -7.29 10.49
CA SER A 388 9.55 -7.85 9.60
C SER A 388 8.40 -8.25 10.52
N TYR A 389 7.37 -7.42 10.64
CA TYR A 389 6.22 -7.78 11.46
C TYR A 389 5.47 -8.94 10.77
N PHE A 390 5.77 -9.28 9.50
CA PHE A 390 5.52 -10.62 8.93
C PHE A 390 6.61 -11.68 9.19
N LYS A 391 7.51 -11.46 10.14
CA LYS A 391 8.38 -12.49 10.71
C LYS A 391 8.21 -12.57 12.21
N SER A 392 8.10 -11.46 12.96
CA SER A 392 7.76 -11.55 14.38
C SER A 392 6.25 -11.65 14.56
N THR A 393 5.37 -10.91 13.89
CA THR A 393 3.92 -11.19 13.97
C THR A 393 3.53 -12.37 13.08
N TYR A 394 4.32 -12.78 12.08
CA TYR A 394 4.17 -14.12 11.50
C TYR A 394 4.64 -15.20 12.47
N ASN A 395 5.84 -15.14 13.06
CA ASN A 395 6.28 -16.16 14.03
C ASN A 395 5.49 -16.10 15.35
N ASP A 396 5.00 -14.94 15.78
CA ASP A 396 4.24 -14.71 17.01
C ASP A 396 2.75 -14.93 16.74
N ALA A 397 2.20 -14.68 15.54
CA ALA A 397 0.88 -15.19 15.16
C ALA A 397 0.91 -16.67 14.75
N ASP A 398 2.03 -17.24 14.33
CA ASP A 398 2.27 -18.68 14.07
C ASP A 398 2.60 -19.41 15.39
N SER A 399 3.07 -18.69 16.42
CA SER A 399 3.22 -19.18 17.80
C SER A 399 1.93 -18.98 18.63
N ALA A 400 1.20 -17.88 18.43
CA ALA A 400 -0.03 -17.55 19.16
C ALA A 400 -1.29 -18.13 18.52
N ASN A 401 -1.37 -18.27 17.18
CA ASN A 401 -2.30 -19.19 16.53
C ASN A 401 -1.67 -20.57 16.49
N SER A 402 -1.72 -21.26 17.64
CA SER A 402 -1.63 -22.72 17.66
C SER A 402 -2.87 -23.34 16.99
N GLU A 403 -3.00 -23.12 15.69
CA GLU A 403 -3.50 -24.07 14.68
C GLU A 403 -2.70 -23.68 13.41
N ARG A 404 -1.45 -24.16 13.32
CA ARG A 404 -0.62 -24.10 12.09
C ARG A 404 -1.54 -24.43 10.92
N SER A 405 -1.54 -23.64 9.85
CA SER A 405 -2.19 -24.07 8.61
C SER A 405 -1.56 -25.41 8.24
N TRP A 406 -2.33 -26.50 8.34
CA TRP A 406 -1.83 -27.88 8.24
C TRP A 406 -1.09 -28.13 6.92
N ASP A 407 -1.38 -27.32 5.89
CA ASP A 407 -0.79 -27.39 4.55
C ASP A 407 0.59 -26.73 4.43
N ASN A 408 1.03 -25.91 5.40
CA ASN A 408 2.31 -25.19 5.34
C ASN A 408 3.53 -26.11 5.16
N GLU A 409 3.57 -27.24 5.88
CA GLU A 409 4.64 -28.24 5.74
C GLU A 409 4.71 -28.77 4.30
N TYR A 410 3.55 -29.10 3.72
CA TYR A 410 3.45 -29.70 2.40
C TYR A 410 3.70 -28.68 1.27
N ARG A 411 3.27 -27.42 1.43
CA ARG A 411 3.60 -26.32 0.51
C ARG A 411 5.09 -26.04 0.45
N ASN A 412 5.78 -26.08 1.59
CA ASN A 412 7.22 -25.90 1.65
C ASN A 412 7.95 -27.04 0.92
N ILE A 413 7.50 -28.29 1.09
CA ILE A 413 8.02 -29.44 0.35
C ILE A 413 7.81 -29.24 -1.16
N TYR A 414 6.60 -28.88 -1.61
CA TYR A 414 6.31 -28.64 -3.03
C TYR A 414 7.15 -27.49 -3.61
N ASN A 415 7.26 -26.37 -2.91
CA ASN A 415 8.03 -25.20 -3.36
C ASN A 415 9.52 -25.47 -3.48
N ALA A 416 10.08 -26.37 -2.65
CA ALA A 416 11.46 -26.79 -2.75
C ALA A 416 11.74 -27.63 -4.03
N VAL A 417 10.74 -28.39 -4.50
CA VAL A 417 10.91 -29.32 -5.64
C VAL A 417 10.31 -28.83 -6.96
N LYS A 418 9.49 -27.78 -6.97
CA LYS A 418 8.73 -27.33 -8.16
C LYS A 418 9.59 -26.88 -9.35
N HIS A 419 10.88 -26.58 -9.14
CA HIS A 419 11.82 -26.23 -10.21
C HIS A 419 12.79 -27.37 -10.56
N ASP A 420 12.69 -28.52 -9.90
CA ASP A 420 13.42 -29.72 -10.28
C ASP A 420 12.74 -30.39 -11.48
N HIS A 421 13.22 -30.04 -12.67
CA HIS A 421 12.69 -30.55 -13.93
C HIS A 421 12.87 -32.05 -14.13
N ASN A 422 13.83 -32.70 -13.45
CA ASN A 422 14.04 -34.15 -13.58
C ASN A 422 13.05 -34.91 -12.72
N LEU A 423 12.89 -34.50 -11.47
CA LEU A 423 11.91 -35.09 -10.55
C LEU A 423 10.48 -34.92 -11.06
N LEU A 424 10.12 -33.74 -11.61
CA LEU A 424 8.80 -33.52 -12.19
C LEU A 424 8.50 -34.43 -13.38
N LYS A 425 9.50 -34.75 -14.21
CA LYS A 425 9.33 -35.72 -15.31
C LYS A 425 9.07 -37.13 -14.79
N GLU A 426 9.75 -37.54 -13.71
CA GLU A 426 9.51 -38.85 -13.08
C GLU A 426 8.10 -38.94 -12.49
N VAL A 427 7.64 -37.89 -11.80
CA VAL A 427 6.29 -37.81 -11.22
C VAL A 427 5.21 -37.88 -12.32
N LEU A 428 5.37 -37.15 -13.42
CA LEU A 428 4.40 -37.13 -14.52
C LEU A 428 4.31 -38.47 -15.28
N ASN A 429 5.29 -39.36 -15.13
CA ASN A 429 5.29 -40.68 -15.76
C ASN A 429 4.60 -41.76 -14.89
N ILE A 430 4.13 -41.42 -13.68
CA ILE A 430 3.43 -42.38 -12.82
C ILE A 430 2.03 -42.68 -13.41
N PRO A 431 1.68 -43.96 -13.67
CA PRO A 431 0.37 -44.30 -14.22
C PRO A 431 -0.79 -43.91 -13.30
N GLU A 432 -1.88 -43.37 -13.86
CA GLU A 432 -3.04 -42.76 -13.17
C GLU A 432 -3.88 -43.69 -12.25
N ARG A 433 -3.44 -44.93 -12.03
CA ARG A 433 -4.08 -45.94 -11.17
C ARG A 433 -3.07 -46.76 -10.36
N THR A 434 -1.96 -46.13 -9.99
CA THR A 434 -0.86 -46.80 -9.30
C THR A 434 -1.26 -47.20 -7.88
N ARG A 435 -0.89 -48.43 -7.49
CA ARG A 435 -1.19 -49.04 -6.20
C ARG A 435 0.08 -49.61 -5.59
N ILE A 436 0.43 -49.16 -4.39
CA ILE A 436 1.69 -49.53 -3.73
C ILE A 436 1.48 -49.92 -2.27
N VAL A 437 2.39 -50.73 -1.76
CA VAL A 437 2.47 -51.14 -0.35
C VAL A 437 3.76 -50.58 0.28
N ARG A 438 3.65 -50.04 1.49
CA ARG A 438 4.77 -49.54 2.28
C ARG A 438 4.77 -50.22 3.65
N ASN A 439 5.88 -50.90 3.98
CA ASN A 439 6.06 -51.64 5.23
C ASN A 439 6.82 -50.80 6.27
N GLY A 440 6.77 -51.21 7.55
CA GLY A 440 7.48 -50.52 8.65
C GLY A 440 6.83 -49.19 9.07
N ARG A 441 5.51 -49.06 8.86
CA ARG A 441 4.73 -47.84 9.12
C ARG A 441 4.00 -47.97 10.47
N PRO A 442 3.76 -46.88 11.20
CA PRO A 442 3.20 -46.95 12.55
C PRO A 442 1.75 -47.45 12.60
N ASN A 443 1.02 -47.47 11.48
CA ASN A 443 -0.40 -47.81 11.42
C ASN A 443 -0.70 -48.69 10.20
N ASN A 444 -1.61 -49.67 10.38
CA ASN A 444 -2.14 -50.50 9.30
C ASN A 444 -3.34 -49.80 8.66
N VAL A 445 -3.12 -49.08 7.57
CA VAL A 445 -4.15 -48.26 6.94
C VAL A 445 -3.96 -48.18 5.43
N SER A 446 -5.06 -48.25 4.68
CA SER A 446 -5.05 -47.96 3.25
C SER A 446 -5.68 -46.62 2.96
N ILE A 447 -5.05 -45.90 2.04
CA ILE A 447 -5.39 -44.52 1.70
C ILE A 447 -5.50 -44.41 0.19
N SER A 448 -6.55 -43.73 -0.30
CA SER A 448 -6.67 -43.38 -1.70
C SER A 448 -6.87 -41.90 -1.91
N PHE A 449 -6.06 -41.33 -2.80
CA PHE A 449 -6.31 -40.03 -3.40
C PHE A 449 -7.09 -40.23 -4.70
N ALA A 450 -8.13 -39.43 -4.92
CA ALA A 450 -8.88 -39.41 -6.17
C ALA A 450 -9.10 -37.99 -6.67
N ARG A 451 -8.94 -37.79 -7.98
CA ARG A 451 -9.32 -36.55 -8.67
C ARG A 451 -10.48 -36.84 -9.61
N ARG A 452 -11.61 -36.15 -9.40
CA ARG A 452 -12.83 -36.22 -10.23
C ARG A 452 -13.11 -34.80 -10.77
N GLY A 453 -12.77 -34.56 -12.04
CA GLY A 453 -12.76 -33.22 -12.61
C GLY A 453 -11.78 -32.28 -11.88
N ASN A 454 -12.30 -31.19 -11.30
CA ASN A 454 -11.54 -30.26 -10.46
C ASN A 454 -11.62 -30.57 -8.95
N GLY A 455 -12.42 -31.57 -8.55
CA GLY A 455 -12.51 -31.99 -7.15
C GLY A 455 -11.45 -33.01 -6.76
N ILE A 456 -10.93 -32.87 -5.54
CA ILE A 456 -9.95 -33.77 -4.91
C ILE A 456 -10.63 -34.43 -3.72
N LEU A 457 -10.49 -35.75 -3.59
CA LEU A 457 -11.02 -36.54 -2.48
C LEU A 457 -9.93 -37.44 -1.91
N PHE A 458 -9.96 -37.62 -0.59
CA PHE A 458 -9.17 -38.63 0.10
C PHE A 458 -10.10 -39.60 0.82
N ALA A 459 -9.85 -40.90 0.66
CA ALA A 459 -10.53 -41.95 1.38
C ALA A 459 -9.54 -42.76 2.21
N LEU A 460 -9.99 -43.21 3.38
CA LEU A 460 -9.18 -43.98 4.32
C LEU A 460 -9.96 -45.21 4.82
N ALA A 461 -9.27 -46.34 4.94
CA ALA A 461 -9.80 -47.58 5.50
C ALA A 461 -8.73 -48.24 6.39
N GLY A 462 -9.07 -48.51 7.65
CA GLY A 462 -8.25 -49.26 8.59
C GLY A 462 -8.17 -50.75 8.29
N GLU A 463 -7.40 -51.48 9.10
CA GLU A 463 -7.15 -52.92 8.91
C GLU A 463 -8.42 -53.79 8.95
N TYR A 464 -9.38 -53.44 9.81
CA TYR A 464 -10.61 -54.23 10.04
C TYR A 464 -11.88 -53.51 9.58
N ASP A 465 -11.75 -52.38 8.89
CA ASP A 465 -12.89 -51.58 8.48
C ASP A 465 -13.62 -52.23 7.30
N SER A 466 -14.94 -52.39 7.44
CA SER A 466 -15.80 -52.91 6.35
C SER A 466 -16.20 -51.83 5.34
N GLU A 467 -16.00 -50.55 5.67
CA GLU A 467 -16.33 -49.39 4.83
C GLU A 467 -15.24 -48.32 4.98
N ALA A 468 -14.99 -47.56 3.92
CA ALA A 468 -14.03 -46.45 3.94
C ALA A 468 -14.72 -45.13 4.32
N GLU A 469 -13.95 -44.21 4.91
CA GLU A 469 -14.40 -42.85 5.23
C GLU A 469 -13.72 -41.81 4.31
N ILE A 470 -14.46 -40.76 3.94
CA ILE A 470 -13.87 -39.58 3.27
C ILE A 470 -13.26 -38.70 4.36
N VAL A 471 -11.99 -38.34 4.17
CA VAL A 471 -11.21 -37.60 5.16
C VAL A 471 -10.64 -36.33 4.56
N SER A 472 -10.45 -35.31 5.40
CA SER A 472 -9.83 -34.06 4.96
C SER A 472 -8.34 -34.25 4.62
N PRO A 473 -7.77 -33.40 3.74
CA PRO A 473 -6.34 -33.43 3.44
C PRO A 473 -5.46 -33.27 4.69
N GLU A 474 -5.89 -32.44 5.66
CA GLU A 474 -5.24 -32.25 6.95
C GLU A 474 -4.97 -33.57 7.69
N PHE A 475 -5.97 -34.47 7.68
CA PHE A 475 -5.89 -35.73 8.39
C PHE A 475 -5.01 -36.77 7.68
N VAL A 476 -5.02 -36.75 6.34
CA VAL A 476 -4.46 -37.84 5.52
C VAL A 476 -3.04 -37.58 5.06
N LEU A 477 -2.65 -36.32 4.81
CA LEU A 477 -1.31 -35.99 4.32
C LEU A 477 -0.14 -36.47 5.20
N PRO A 478 -0.26 -36.51 6.55
CA PRO A 478 0.80 -37.05 7.40
C PRO A 478 1.19 -38.50 7.07
N TYR A 479 0.24 -39.29 6.56
CA TYR A 479 0.47 -40.70 6.22
C TYR A 479 1.31 -40.87 4.94
N PHE A 480 1.26 -39.92 4.01
CA PHE A 480 2.04 -39.95 2.77
C PHE A 480 3.53 -39.64 2.98
N LYS A 481 3.90 -39.02 4.11
CA LYS A 481 5.27 -38.59 4.41
C LYS A 481 6.29 -39.72 4.21
N ALA A 482 7.28 -39.50 3.35
CA ALA A 482 8.31 -40.48 2.99
C ALA A 482 9.70 -39.85 3.09
N SER A 483 10.71 -40.66 3.40
CA SER A 483 12.12 -40.27 3.20
C SER A 483 12.59 -40.68 1.80
N SER A 484 13.61 -40.02 1.26
CA SER A 484 14.17 -40.34 -0.07
C SER A 484 14.70 -41.77 -0.19
N ASP A 485 15.07 -42.39 0.95
CA ASP A 485 15.61 -43.75 1.00
C ASP A 485 14.54 -44.83 1.23
N GLU A 486 13.28 -44.42 1.43
CA GLU A 486 12.17 -45.33 1.65
C GLU A 486 11.74 -46.01 0.35
N LYS A 487 11.60 -47.34 0.38
CA LYS A 487 11.17 -48.13 -0.79
C LYS A 487 9.74 -48.62 -0.63
N SER A 488 8.97 -48.56 -1.70
CA SER A 488 7.66 -49.18 -1.81
C SER A 488 7.71 -50.50 -2.60
N HIS A 489 6.64 -51.28 -2.49
CA HIS A 489 6.42 -52.50 -3.26
C HIS A 489 5.14 -52.39 -4.09
N GLU A 490 5.03 -53.17 -5.16
CA GLU A 490 3.81 -53.28 -5.95
C GLU A 490 2.66 -53.85 -5.10
N GLY A 491 1.42 -53.45 -5.42
CA GLY A 491 0.21 -53.90 -4.74
C GLY A 491 0.03 -55.42 -4.70
N ASP A 492 -0.62 -55.93 -3.65
CA ASP A 492 -0.95 -57.34 -3.49
C ASP A 492 -2.47 -57.58 -3.32
N ALA A 493 -2.86 -58.84 -3.20
CA ALA A 493 -4.27 -59.24 -3.08
C ALA A 493 -4.98 -58.66 -1.85
N ALA A 494 -4.24 -58.34 -0.77
CA ALA A 494 -4.81 -57.71 0.41
C ALA A 494 -5.14 -56.23 0.12
N LEU A 495 -4.27 -55.52 -0.60
CA LEU A 495 -4.54 -54.17 -1.07
C LEU A 495 -5.68 -54.13 -2.10
N ASP A 496 -5.80 -55.14 -2.98
CA ASP A 496 -6.92 -55.23 -3.94
C ASP A 496 -8.28 -55.23 -3.22
N SER A 497 -8.38 -55.97 -2.11
CA SER A 497 -9.62 -56.06 -1.33
C SER A 497 -9.97 -54.72 -0.66
N LYS A 498 -8.97 -54.00 -0.12
CA LYS A 498 -9.15 -52.68 0.50
C LYS A 498 -9.43 -51.59 -0.54
N PHE A 499 -8.82 -51.69 -1.72
CA PHE A 499 -9.03 -50.78 -2.83
C PHE A 499 -10.50 -50.76 -3.28
N GLU A 500 -11.17 -51.92 -3.35
CA GLU A 500 -12.60 -51.97 -3.71
C GLU A 500 -13.47 -51.20 -2.72
N ILE A 501 -13.15 -51.26 -1.43
CA ILE A 501 -13.87 -50.52 -0.37
C ILE A 501 -13.63 -49.01 -0.51
N LEU A 502 -12.38 -48.59 -0.72
CA LEU A 502 -12.00 -47.18 -0.94
C LEU A 502 -12.65 -46.61 -2.20
N ARG A 503 -12.60 -47.36 -3.30
CA ARG A 503 -13.18 -46.98 -4.58
C ARG A 503 -14.69 -46.82 -4.49
N LYS A 504 -15.39 -47.79 -3.87
CA LYS A 504 -16.84 -47.74 -3.66
C LYS A 504 -17.25 -46.47 -2.90
N ARG A 505 -16.44 -46.04 -1.93
CA ARG A 505 -16.71 -44.81 -1.17
C ARG A 505 -16.47 -43.54 -1.98
N ILE A 506 -15.38 -43.48 -2.74
CA ILE A 506 -15.03 -42.35 -3.62
C ILE A 506 -16.06 -42.18 -4.75
N THR A 507 -16.62 -43.28 -5.27
CA THR A 507 -17.61 -43.22 -6.35
C THR A 507 -19.05 -43.06 -5.87
N ALA A 508 -19.28 -42.98 -4.56
CA ALA A 508 -20.61 -42.70 -4.01
C ALA A 508 -20.99 -41.20 -4.24
N PRO A 509 -22.28 -40.88 -4.46
CA PRO A 509 -22.75 -39.48 -4.49
C PRO A 509 -22.40 -38.78 -3.17
N HIS A 510 -22.14 -37.46 -3.22
CA HIS A 510 -21.63 -36.68 -2.08
C HIS A 510 -22.24 -37.07 -0.72
N PRO A 511 -21.45 -37.68 0.18
CA PRO A 511 -21.94 -38.00 1.51
C PRO A 511 -22.05 -36.71 2.33
N LEU A 512 -23.22 -36.45 2.90
CA LEU A 512 -23.44 -35.31 3.79
C LEU A 512 -22.47 -35.37 4.99
N PRO A 513 -21.87 -34.23 5.38
CA PRO A 513 -20.98 -34.17 6.54
C PRO A 513 -21.73 -34.51 7.83
N LYS A 514 -21.06 -35.20 8.78
CA LYS A 514 -21.65 -35.53 10.09
C LYS A 514 -21.82 -34.24 10.91
N ILE A 515 -23.06 -33.91 11.30
CA ILE A 515 -23.38 -32.71 12.10
C ILE A 515 -23.08 -32.96 13.58
N GLN A 516 -21.83 -32.69 14.01
CA GLN A 516 -21.39 -32.83 15.40
C GLN A 516 -20.36 -31.75 15.78
N GLY A 517 -20.18 -31.51 17.08
CA GLY A 517 -19.17 -30.58 17.61
C GLY A 517 -19.30 -29.14 17.10
N ARG A 518 -18.17 -28.53 16.72
CA ARG A 518 -18.08 -27.11 16.28
C ARG A 518 -19.02 -26.78 15.12
N ARG A 519 -19.27 -27.75 14.24
CA ARG A 519 -20.20 -27.60 13.11
C ARG A 519 -21.64 -27.43 13.56
N ALA A 520 -22.07 -28.23 14.53
CA ALA A 520 -23.41 -28.12 15.11
C ALA A 520 -23.59 -26.78 15.84
N ASP A 521 -22.54 -26.28 16.49
CA ASP A 521 -22.59 -25.00 17.20
C ASP A 521 -22.59 -23.80 16.23
N ALA A 522 -21.81 -23.85 15.15
CA ALA A 522 -21.85 -22.85 14.09
C ALA A 522 -23.23 -22.76 13.43
N LEU A 523 -23.86 -23.91 13.12
CA LEU A 523 -25.20 -23.95 12.53
C LEU A 523 -26.25 -23.30 13.45
N LYS A 524 -26.16 -23.46 14.77
CA LYS A 524 -27.08 -22.81 15.73
C LYS A 524 -26.99 -21.28 15.67
N ILE A 525 -25.77 -20.73 15.58
CA ILE A 525 -25.55 -19.27 15.52
C ILE A 525 -26.14 -18.69 14.22
N ILE A 526 -25.86 -19.34 13.09
CA ILE A 526 -26.39 -18.88 11.79
C ILE A 526 -27.92 -19.02 11.74
N GLU A 527 -28.49 -20.11 12.28
CA GLU A 527 -29.94 -20.28 12.35
C GLU A 527 -30.60 -19.18 13.19
N ALA A 528 -30.03 -18.83 14.35
CA ALA A 528 -30.52 -17.71 15.17
C ALA A 528 -30.47 -16.36 14.43
N LEU A 529 -29.39 -16.09 13.70
CA LEU A 529 -29.27 -14.88 12.88
C LEU A 529 -30.31 -14.85 11.74
N LYS A 530 -30.60 -16.01 11.11
CA LYS A 530 -31.62 -16.12 10.05
C LYS A 530 -33.02 -15.80 10.55
N GLU A 531 -33.32 -16.16 11.81
CA GLU A 531 -34.63 -15.89 12.42
C GLU A 531 -34.80 -14.43 12.83
N VAL A 532 -33.74 -13.78 13.32
CA VAL A 532 -33.82 -12.44 13.93
C VAL A 532 -33.43 -11.31 12.96
N TYR A 533 -32.51 -11.55 12.01
CA TYR A 533 -31.98 -10.52 11.11
C TYR A 533 -32.48 -10.68 9.67
N SER A 534 -33.62 -10.05 9.37
CA SER A 534 -34.27 -10.12 8.05
C SER A 534 -33.50 -9.50 6.86
N PRO A 535 -32.71 -8.41 7.00
CA PRO A 535 -32.12 -7.73 5.85
C PRO A 535 -31.18 -8.58 4.97
N GLU A 536 -30.52 -9.59 5.54
CA GLU A 536 -29.51 -10.42 4.86
C GLU A 536 -29.86 -11.92 4.92
N ARG A 537 -31.16 -12.25 4.99
CA ARG A 537 -31.64 -13.63 5.17
C ARG A 537 -31.16 -14.59 4.07
N ASN A 538 -31.06 -14.13 2.83
CA ASN A 538 -30.60 -14.94 1.71
C ASN A 538 -29.13 -15.34 1.89
N TYR A 539 -28.27 -14.38 2.20
CA TYR A 539 -26.86 -14.61 2.48
C TYR A 539 -26.65 -15.59 3.66
N LEU A 540 -27.39 -15.40 4.75
CA LEU A 540 -27.31 -16.29 5.91
C LEU A 540 -27.82 -17.71 5.59
N THR A 541 -28.76 -17.84 4.66
CA THR A 541 -29.23 -19.15 4.17
C THR A 541 -28.15 -19.84 3.34
N ASP A 542 -27.50 -19.10 2.44
CA ASP A 542 -26.38 -19.64 1.64
C ASP A 542 -25.21 -20.09 2.53
N LEU A 543 -24.88 -19.31 3.57
CA LEU A 543 -23.86 -19.67 4.54
C LEU A 543 -24.27 -20.90 5.39
N TYR A 544 -25.53 -20.99 5.78
CA TYR A 544 -26.06 -22.14 6.51
C TYR A 544 -26.00 -23.42 5.68
N ASP A 545 -26.44 -23.36 4.43
CA ASP A 545 -26.40 -24.49 3.50
C ASP A 545 -24.95 -24.90 3.22
N ALA A 546 -24.04 -23.92 3.10
CA ALA A 546 -22.62 -24.22 2.97
C ALA A 546 -22.06 -25.00 4.16
N ILE A 547 -22.41 -24.61 5.40
CA ILE A 547 -21.98 -25.34 6.60
C ILE A 547 -22.68 -26.69 6.70
N ARG A 548 -23.94 -26.82 6.29
CA ARG A 548 -24.72 -28.05 6.46
C ARG A 548 -24.41 -29.11 5.41
N GLU A 549 -24.22 -28.69 4.16
CA GLU A 549 -24.18 -29.59 3.00
C GLU A 549 -22.76 -29.79 2.45
N PHE A 550 -21.80 -28.88 2.71
CA PHE A 550 -20.46 -28.93 2.13
C PHE A 550 -19.34 -28.94 3.18
N ASP A 551 -18.35 -29.85 3.06
CA ASP A 551 -17.24 -29.99 4.01
C ASP A 551 -16.04 -29.06 3.74
N ASP A 552 -16.27 -27.93 3.06
CA ASP A 552 -15.20 -27.04 2.55
C ASP A 552 -14.81 -25.91 3.53
N LEU A 553 -15.51 -25.76 4.67
CA LEU A 553 -15.15 -24.82 5.73
C LEU A 553 -14.21 -25.47 6.76
N SER A 554 -13.13 -24.78 7.11
CA SER A 554 -12.14 -25.21 8.09
C SER A 554 -12.70 -25.23 9.52
N ASN A 555 -12.06 -26.02 10.39
CA ASN A 555 -12.36 -26.04 11.82
C ASN A 555 -12.19 -24.68 12.52
N GLY A 556 -11.28 -23.83 12.02
CA GLY A 556 -11.07 -22.47 12.50
C GLY A 556 -12.21 -21.52 12.11
N GLU A 557 -12.74 -21.66 10.90
CA GLU A 557 -13.91 -20.91 10.41
C GLU A 557 -15.18 -21.32 11.16
N LEU A 558 -15.40 -22.63 11.37
CA LEU A 558 -16.53 -23.12 12.18
C LEU A 558 -16.44 -22.65 13.64
N LYS A 559 -15.23 -22.63 14.21
CA LYS A 559 -14.98 -22.11 15.56
C LYS A 559 -15.25 -20.60 15.63
N TYR A 560 -14.81 -19.84 14.63
CA TYR A 560 -15.05 -18.40 14.57
C TYR A 560 -16.56 -18.11 14.58
N ILE A 561 -17.34 -18.78 13.74
CA ILE A 561 -18.80 -18.63 13.69
C ILE A 561 -19.43 -19.02 15.04
N ALA A 562 -19.01 -20.14 15.63
CA ALA A 562 -19.53 -20.62 16.91
C ALA A 562 -19.21 -19.70 18.11
N GLN A 563 -18.24 -18.78 17.97
CA GLN A 563 -17.81 -17.86 19.02
C GLN A 563 -18.48 -16.48 18.94
N ILE A 564 -19.23 -16.19 17.88
CA ILE A 564 -19.96 -14.93 17.74
C ILE A 564 -21.00 -14.82 18.85
N ARG A 565 -20.98 -13.70 19.58
CA ARG A 565 -21.94 -13.38 20.63
C ARG A 565 -23.03 -12.48 20.06
N LEU A 566 -24.27 -12.93 20.10
CA LEU A 566 -25.43 -12.19 19.59
C LEU A 566 -26.10 -11.40 20.72
N ASP A 567 -26.34 -10.11 20.46
CA ASP A 567 -27.12 -9.16 21.27
C ASP A 567 -28.00 -8.32 20.34
N GLU A 568 -29.13 -7.78 20.82
CA GLU A 568 -30.11 -7.03 20.01
C GLU A 568 -29.48 -5.81 19.32
N ASN A 569 -28.42 -5.24 19.90
CA ASN A 569 -27.73 -4.06 19.36
C ASN A 569 -26.60 -4.39 18.37
N ASN A 570 -26.17 -5.66 18.25
CA ASN A 570 -24.97 -6.03 17.47
C ASN A 570 -25.25 -6.94 16.27
N LEU A 571 -26.52 -7.27 15.99
CA LEU A 571 -26.89 -8.19 14.92
C LEU A 571 -26.39 -7.73 13.54
N GLY A 572 -26.51 -6.43 13.25
CA GLY A 572 -26.04 -5.86 11.98
C GLY A 572 -24.52 -5.90 11.83
N GLU A 573 -23.78 -5.64 12.91
CA GLU A 573 -22.32 -5.71 12.94
C GLU A 573 -21.83 -7.16 12.80
N ALA A 574 -22.45 -8.11 13.52
CA ALA A 574 -22.13 -9.52 13.40
C ALA A 574 -22.35 -10.07 11.98
N VAL A 575 -23.43 -9.64 11.31
CA VAL A 575 -23.68 -10.01 9.91
C VAL A 575 -22.70 -9.33 8.97
N HIS A 576 -22.32 -8.08 9.23
CA HIS A 576 -21.30 -7.37 8.45
C HIS A 576 -19.93 -8.07 8.55
N GLU A 577 -19.49 -8.46 9.76
CA GLU A 577 -18.26 -9.23 9.98
C GLU A 577 -18.29 -10.58 9.28
N LEU A 578 -19.41 -11.31 9.39
CA LEU A 578 -19.60 -12.57 8.67
C LEU A 578 -19.47 -12.37 7.17
N ARG A 579 -20.04 -11.29 6.61
CA ARG A 579 -20.01 -11.01 5.17
C ARG A 579 -18.63 -10.57 4.68
N GLN A 580 -17.84 -9.90 5.51
CA GLN A 580 -16.43 -9.61 5.20
C GLN A 580 -15.59 -10.89 5.17
N LYS A 581 -15.83 -11.82 6.09
CA LYS A 581 -15.07 -13.06 6.19
C LYS A 581 -15.49 -14.14 5.19
N PHE A 582 -16.79 -14.33 5.02
CA PHE A 582 -17.41 -15.32 4.13
C PHE A 582 -18.16 -14.58 3.02
N THR A 583 -17.42 -14.05 2.06
CA THR A 583 -18.03 -13.27 0.98
C THR A 583 -19.00 -14.12 0.14
N PRO A 584 -20.04 -13.51 -0.49
CA PRO A 584 -20.93 -14.24 -1.40
C PRO A 584 -20.17 -14.98 -2.53
N HIS A 585 -19.06 -14.42 -3.01
CA HIS A 585 -18.19 -15.07 -3.99
C HIS A 585 -17.56 -16.35 -3.42
N TYR A 586 -17.05 -16.31 -2.19
CA TYR A 586 -16.48 -17.48 -1.51
C TYR A 586 -17.52 -18.60 -1.35
N LEU A 587 -18.75 -18.27 -0.94
CA LEU A 587 -19.85 -19.24 -0.83
C LEU A 587 -20.26 -19.82 -2.19
N GLY A 588 -20.26 -18.99 -3.24
CA GLY A 588 -20.50 -19.42 -4.62
C GLY A 588 -19.47 -20.45 -5.10
N VAL A 589 -18.18 -20.22 -4.81
CA VAL A 589 -17.10 -21.16 -5.17
C VAL A 589 -17.26 -22.52 -4.46
N ILE A 590 -17.69 -22.54 -3.20
CA ILE A 590 -17.96 -23.79 -2.48
C ILE A 590 -19.06 -24.59 -3.17
N LYS A 591 -20.15 -23.91 -3.56
CA LYS A 591 -21.29 -24.54 -4.23
C LYS A 591 -20.93 -25.06 -5.63
N GLU A 592 -20.23 -24.27 -6.43
CA GLU A 592 -19.78 -24.67 -7.77
C GLU A 592 -18.82 -25.89 -7.73
N LYS A 593 -17.92 -25.95 -6.73
CA LYS A 593 -17.05 -27.11 -6.53
C LYS A 593 -17.84 -28.39 -6.23
N ALA A 594 -18.86 -28.29 -5.37
CA ALA A 594 -19.70 -29.44 -5.03
C ALA A 594 -20.50 -29.93 -6.26
N GLU A 595 -21.09 -29.02 -7.03
CA GLU A 595 -21.83 -29.36 -8.26
C GLU A 595 -20.91 -29.94 -9.35
N ALA A 596 -19.67 -29.47 -9.45
CA ALA A 596 -18.69 -29.96 -10.42
C ALA A 596 -18.27 -31.42 -10.16
N ILE A 597 -18.17 -31.84 -8.90
CA ILE A 597 -17.74 -33.19 -8.53
C ILE A 597 -18.75 -34.25 -9.01
N ASP A 598 -20.05 -33.96 -9.01
CA ASP A 598 -21.07 -34.94 -9.43
C ASP A 598 -21.17 -35.13 -10.95
N SER A 599 -20.56 -34.24 -11.76
CA SER A 599 -20.82 -34.14 -13.21
C SER A 599 -19.87 -34.92 -14.14
N VAL A 600 -18.76 -35.50 -13.66
CA VAL A 600 -17.70 -36.09 -14.53
C VAL A 600 -17.34 -37.54 -14.14
N SER A 601 -17.01 -38.37 -15.14
CA SER A 601 -16.83 -39.83 -15.05
C SER A 601 -15.38 -40.35 -14.99
N GLU A 602 -14.36 -39.52 -15.25
CA GLU A 602 -12.96 -39.93 -15.14
C GLU A 602 -12.39 -39.66 -13.74
N ILE A 603 -11.80 -40.70 -13.14
CA ILE A 603 -11.18 -40.68 -11.83
C ILE A 603 -9.71 -41.12 -11.98
N ILE A 604 -8.79 -40.19 -11.73
CA ILE A 604 -7.38 -40.51 -11.43
C ILE A 604 -7.34 -40.97 -9.97
N MET A 605 -6.75 -42.13 -9.68
CA MET A 605 -6.78 -42.70 -8.32
C MET A 605 -5.44 -43.32 -7.94
N PHE A 606 -4.79 -42.80 -6.90
CA PHE A 606 -3.56 -43.37 -6.35
C PHE A 606 -3.85 -43.98 -4.98
N THR A 607 -3.37 -45.20 -4.73
CA THR A 607 -3.65 -45.91 -3.48
C THR A 607 -2.37 -46.43 -2.82
N GLU A 608 -2.22 -46.14 -1.53
CA GLU A 608 -1.14 -46.68 -0.69
C GLU A 608 -1.72 -47.54 0.44
N ASP A 609 -1.15 -48.73 0.66
CA ASP A 609 -1.39 -49.53 1.87
C ASP A 609 -0.17 -49.45 2.79
N LEU A 610 -0.36 -48.86 3.96
CA LEU A 610 0.65 -48.71 5.00
C LEU A 610 0.52 -49.88 5.96
N ARG A 611 1.63 -50.57 6.22
CA ARG A 611 1.69 -51.76 7.08
C ARG A 611 2.80 -51.63 8.11
N LYS A 612 2.53 -52.13 9.32
CA LYS A 612 3.48 -52.25 10.43
C LYS A 612 4.64 -53.18 10.11
#